data_AF-A0A0B5E6S8-F1
#
_entry.id   AF-A0A0B5E6S8-F1
#
_cell.length_a   1.000
_cell.length_b   1.000
_cell.length_c   1.000
_cell.angle_alpha   90.00
_cell.angle_beta   90.00
_cell.angle_gamma   90.00
#
_symmetry.space_group_name_H-M   'P 1'
#
loop_
_entity.id
_entity.type
_entity.pdbx_description
1 polymer ?
#
loop_
_entity_poly.entity_id
_entity_poly.type
_entity_poly.pdbx_seq_one_letter_code
_entity_poly.pdbx_strand_id
1 'polypeptide(L)'
;MPIYTFRCEDCDAEREVMAEFAEAEALELLCFACGGTMRRAPVMTLNVIGPAIRAKNAERASEERAYFAKACGHTHACRCGVKLTRQNPFRQEIRAAHGFTDEN
;
A
#
# COMPACT_ATOMS: atom_id res chain seq x y z
N MET A 1 12.88 26.95 4.85
CA MET A 1 13.22 26.45 3.49
C MET A 1 13.70 25.01 3.62
N PRO A 2 13.26 24.10 2.75
CA PRO A 2 13.74 22.71 2.74
C PRO A 2 15.24 22.65 2.39
N ILE A 3 15.89 21.59 2.86
CA ILE A 3 17.29 21.27 2.55
C ILE A 3 17.28 20.16 1.51
N TYR A 4 18.03 20.35 0.42
CA TYR A 4 18.21 19.36 -0.63
C TYR A 4 19.68 18.95 -0.72
N THR A 5 19.91 17.67 -0.90
CA THR A 5 21.24 17.13 -1.19
C THR A 5 21.51 17.23 -2.69
N PHE A 6 22.63 17.83 -3.06
CA PHE A 6 23.19 17.81 -4.41
C PHE A 6 24.34 16.81 -4.43
N ARG A 7 24.42 15.98 -5.47
CA ARG A 7 25.46 14.97 -5.65
C ARG A 7 26.19 15.22 -6.96
N CYS A 8 27.53 15.12 -6.92
CA CYS A 8 28.36 15.24 -8.10
C CYS A 8 28.24 13.99 -8.97
N GLU A 9 28.11 14.17 -10.29
CA GLU A 9 28.01 13.06 -11.24
C GLU A 9 29.34 12.30 -11.43
N ASP A 10 30.48 12.93 -11.14
CA ASP A 10 31.81 12.37 -11.42
C ASP A 10 32.49 11.72 -10.20
N CYS A 11 32.32 12.30 -9.01
CA CYS A 11 33.07 11.89 -7.81
C CYS A 11 32.20 11.56 -6.60
N ASP A 12 30.87 11.57 -6.76
CA ASP A 12 29.90 11.29 -5.69
C ASP A 12 29.98 12.19 -4.45
N ALA A 13 30.75 13.29 -4.50
CA ALA A 13 30.72 14.29 -3.44
C ALA A 13 29.31 14.84 -3.28
N GLU A 14 28.91 15.12 -2.04
CA GLU A 14 27.57 15.62 -1.71
C GLU A 14 27.64 17.00 -1.07
N ARG A 15 26.60 17.80 -1.28
CA ARG A 15 26.44 19.11 -0.65
C ARG A 15 24.98 19.41 -0.36
N GLU A 16 24.70 19.84 0.86
CA GLU A 16 23.37 20.26 1.27
C GLU A 16 23.16 21.74 0.96
N VAL A 17 22.01 22.06 0.35
CA VAL A 17 21.63 23.42 -0.01
C VAL A 17 20.21 23.70 0.43
N MET A 18 20.00 24.85 1.06
CA MET A 18 18.70 25.31 1.51
C MET A 18 18.10 26.21 0.44
N ALA A 19 17.03 25.77 -0.22
CA ALA A 19 16.41 26.46 -1.35
C ALA A 19 14.92 26.13 -1.45
N GLU A 20 14.16 26.88 -2.24
CA GLU A 20 12.81 26.48 -2.61
C GLU A 20 12.84 25.32 -3.63
N PHE A 21 11.75 24.55 -3.76
CA PHE A 21 11.72 23.38 -4.65
C PHE A 21 12.00 23.75 -6.11
N ALA A 22 11.37 24.81 -6.62
CA ALA A 22 11.55 25.27 -8.00
C ALA A 22 13.00 25.71 -8.27
N GLU A 23 13.64 26.35 -7.29
CA GLU A 23 15.04 26.74 -7.39
C GLU A 23 15.96 25.50 -7.33
N ALA A 24 15.71 24.56 -6.42
CA ALA A 24 16.49 23.35 -6.26
C ALA A 24 16.44 22.42 -7.49
N GLU A 25 15.36 22.46 -8.28
CA GLU A 25 15.23 21.72 -9.53
C GLU A 25 16.05 22.34 -10.68
N ALA A 26 16.14 23.68 -10.72
CA ALA A 26 16.86 24.41 -11.76
C ALA A 26 18.36 24.65 -11.43
N LEU A 27 18.76 24.47 -10.16
CA LEU A 27 20.13 24.68 -9.70
C LEU A 27 21.08 23.60 -10.22
N GLU A 28 22.21 24.03 -10.78
CA GLU A 28 23.39 23.19 -11.01
C GLU A 28 24.57 23.80 -10.23
N LEU A 29 25.27 22.97 -9.46
CA LEU A 29 26.41 23.43 -8.66
C LEU A 29 27.72 22.90 -9.25
N LEU A 30 28.82 23.59 -8.97
CA LEU A 30 30.15 23.10 -9.29
C LEU A 30 30.72 22.34 -8.09
N CYS A 31 31.27 21.15 -8.34
CA CYS A 31 31.88 20.32 -7.32
C CYS A 31 33.24 20.87 -6.92
N PHE A 32 33.42 21.17 -5.63
CA PHE A 32 34.71 21.63 -5.10
C PHE A 32 35.79 20.54 -5.05
N ALA A 33 35.42 19.26 -5.17
CA ALA A 33 36.36 18.15 -5.11
C ALA A 33 36.99 17.82 -6.48
N CYS A 34 36.18 17.80 -7.55
CA CYS A 34 36.64 17.40 -8.89
C CYS A 34 36.40 18.46 -9.99
N GLY A 35 35.70 19.55 -9.69
CA GLY A 35 35.29 20.55 -10.69
C GLY A 35 34.09 20.15 -11.57
N GLY A 36 33.55 18.95 -11.37
CA GLY A 36 32.39 18.42 -12.10
C GLY A 36 31.07 19.07 -11.70
N THR A 37 29.99 18.72 -12.40
CA THR A 37 28.64 19.24 -12.12
C THR A 37 27.97 18.44 -11.00
N MET A 38 27.23 19.13 -10.13
CA MET A 38 26.39 18.53 -9.11
C MET A 38 24.92 18.89 -9.36
N ARG A 39 24.05 17.88 -9.26
CA ARG A 39 22.60 18.02 -9.41
C ARG A 39 21.89 17.51 -8.17
N ARG A 40 20.63 17.92 -7.98
CA ARG A 40 19.80 17.45 -6.87
C ARG A 40 19.73 15.92 -6.88
N ALA A 41 20.10 15.30 -5.77
CA ALA A 41 20.04 13.87 -5.60
C ALA A 41 18.58 13.40 -5.66
N PRO A 42 18.25 12.36 -6.46
CA PRO A 42 16.91 11.81 -6.49
C PRO A 42 16.60 11.13 -5.15
N VAL A 43 15.48 11.49 -4.53
CA VAL A 43 14.97 10.78 -3.35
C VAL A 43 13.99 9.73 -3.84
N MET A 44 14.40 8.45 -3.78
CA MET A 44 13.49 7.34 -4.07
C MET A 44 12.67 7.02 -2.81
N THR A 45 11.36 7.27 -2.86
CA THR A 45 10.44 6.87 -1.80
C THR A 45 9.77 5.54 -2.16
N LEU A 46 10.09 4.47 -1.43
CA LEU A 46 9.46 3.15 -1.60
C LEU A 46 8.37 2.95 -0.55
N ASN A 47 7.11 2.86 -0.98
CA ASN A 47 5.99 2.49 -0.11
C ASN A 47 5.74 0.98 -0.19
N VAL A 48 6.05 0.22 0.87
CA VAL A 48 5.84 -1.24 0.93
C VAL A 48 4.45 -1.55 1.49
N ILE A 49 3.49 -1.84 0.61
CA ILE A 49 2.06 -2.07 0.97
C ILE A 49 1.74 -3.57 1.23
N GLY A 50 2.73 -4.45 1.22
CA GLY A 50 2.52 -5.91 1.25
C GLY A 50 1.94 -6.48 2.55
N PRO A 51 2.52 -6.18 3.73
CA PRO A 51 2.02 -6.73 5.00
C PRO A 51 0.65 -6.16 5.41
N ALA A 52 0.42 -4.87 5.15
CA ALA A 52 -0.82 -4.19 5.53
C ALA A 52 -2.03 -4.70 4.72
N ILE A 53 -1.89 -4.93 3.42
CA ILE A 53 -2.96 -5.51 2.59
C ILE A 53 -3.27 -6.94 3.03
N ARG A 54 -2.24 -7.74 3.35
CA ARG A 54 -2.43 -9.12 3.83
C ARG A 54 -3.20 -9.18 5.15
N ALA A 55 -2.91 -8.28 6.08
CA ALA A 55 -3.64 -8.18 7.35
C ALA A 55 -5.12 -7.81 7.11
N LYS A 56 -5.38 -6.78 6.29
CA LYS A 56 -6.74 -6.33 5.96
C LYS A 56 -7.57 -7.42 5.26
N ASN A 57 -6.95 -8.19 4.36
CA ASN A 57 -7.64 -9.30 3.68
C ASN A 57 -7.93 -10.47 4.64
N ALA A 58 -7.04 -10.75 5.60
CA ALA A 58 -7.27 -11.77 6.62
C ALA A 58 -8.42 -11.39 7.57
N GLU A 59 -8.50 -10.11 7.96
CA GLU A 59 -9.61 -9.56 8.75
C GLU A 59 -10.94 -9.69 8.01
N ARG A 60 -11.02 -9.23 6.76
CA ARG A 60 -12.22 -9.38 5.90
C ARG A 60 -12.66 -10.86 5.78
N ALA A 61 -11.72 -11.78 5.57
CA ALA A 61 -12.03 -13.19 5.48
C ALA A 61 -12.55 -13.79 6.80
N SER A 62 -12.11 -13.24 7.94
CA SER A 62 -12.61 -13.65 9.26
C SER A 62 -14.02 -13.13 9.52
N GLU A 63 -14.31 -11.88 9.14
CA GLU A 63 -15.62 -11.25 9.25
C GLU A 63 -16.66 -11.94 8.37
N GLU A 64 -16.29 -12.30 7.14
CA GLU A 64 -17.17 -13.03 6.23
C GLU A 64 -17.52 -14.40 6.81
N ARG A 65 -16.55 -15.13 7.36
CA ARG A 65 -16.79 -16.43 7.99
C ARG A 65 -17.69 -16.32 9.22
N ALA A 66 -17.55 -15.24 10.00
CA ALA A 66 -18.41 -14.97 11.15
C ALA A 66 -19.84 -14.63 10.70
N TYR A 67 -19.99 -13.86 9.62
CA TYR A 67 -21.31 -13.46 9.09
C TYR A 67 -22.10 -14.65 8.54
N PHE A 68 -21.45 -15.51 7.74
CA PHE A 68 -22.07 -16.73 7.22
C PHE A 68 -21.97 -17.92 8.18
N ALA A 69 -21.56 -17.70 9.43
CA ALA A 69 -21.66 -18.71 10.46
C ALA A 69 -23.13 -19.10 10.68
N LYS A 70 -23.36 -20.33 11.14
CA LYS A 70 -24.70 -20.82 11.42
C LYS A 70 -25.35 -19.92 12.48
N ALA A 71 -26.49 -19.31 12.16
CA ALA A 71 -27.22 -18.38 13.06
C ALA A 71 -27.57 -18.98 14.44
N CYS A 72 -27.62 -20.30 14.53
CA CYS A 72 -27.88 -21.06 15.74
C CYS A 72 -26.65 -21.24 16.67
N GLY A 73 -25.51 -20.63 16.36
CA GLY A 73 -24.42 -20.40 17.32
C GLY A 73 -23.56 -21.62 17.68
N HIS A 74 -23.81 -22.79 17.11
CA HIS A 74 -23.05 -24.00 17.38
C HIS A 74 -22.29 -24.51 16.15
N THR A 75 -21.12 -25.10 16.40
CA THR A 75 -20.18 -25.53 15.35
C THR A 75 -20.50 -26.92 14.78
N HIS A 76 -21.28 -27.75 15.48
CA HIS A 76 -21.63 -29.11 15.06
C HIS A 76 -22.76 -29.16 14.01
N ALA A 77 -23.02 -30.35 13.45
CA ALA A 77 -24.11 -30.58 12.51
C ALA A 77 -25.46 -30.40 13.22
N CYS A 78 -26.20 -29.34 12.89
CA CYS A 78 -27.57 -29.12 13.35
C CYS A 78 -28.54 -29.13 12.17
N ARG A 79 -29.81 -29.43 12.48
CA ARG A 79 -30.97 -29.28 11.60
C ARG A 79 -31.51 -27.84 11.50
N CYS A 80 -30.89 -26.91 12.21
CA CYS A 80 -31.26 -25.51 12.31
C CYS A 80 -31.15 -24.74 10.98
N GLY A 81 -30.39 -25.27 10.02
CA GLY A 81 -30.16 -24.67 8.72
C GLY A 81 -30.35 -25.68 7.60
N VAL A 82 -30.85 -25.21 6.45
CA VAL A 82 -31.00 -26.03 5.25
C VAL A 82 -29.65 -26.09 4.54
N LYS A 83 -29.04 -27.28 4.50
CA LYS A 83 -27.83 -27.51 3.70
C LYS A 83 -28.25 -27.61 2.23
N LEU A 84 -27.94 -26.59 1.45
CA LEU A 84 -28.15 -26.63 0.01
C LEU A 84 -27.19 -27.66 -0.62
N THR A 85 -27.74 -28.51 -1.49
CA THR A 85 -26.96 -29.49 -2.26
C THR A 85 -26.27 -28.87 -3.48
N ARG A 86 -26.69 -27.66 -3.86
CA ARG A 86 -26.09 -26.83 -4.91
C ARG A 86 -25.77 -25.45 -4.34
N GLN A 87 -24.87 -24.71 -5.00
CA GLN A 87 -24.56 -23.35 -4.59
C GLN A 87 -25.81 -22.46 -4.65
N ASN A 88 -25.95 -21.56 -3.68
CA ASN A 88 -27.03 -20.58 -3.69
C ASN A 88 -26.85 -19.63 -4.89
N PRO A 89 -27.82 -19.53 -5.82
CA PRO A 89 -27.71 -18.68 -7.00
C PRO A 89 -27.57 -17.18 -6.65
N PHE A 90 -28.08 -16.75 -5.48
CA PHE A 90 -28.01 -15.37 -5.00
C PHE A 90 -26.81 -15.11 -4.08
N ARG A 91 -25.85 -16.05 -4.00
CA ARG A 91 -24.71 -15.94 -3.07
C ARG A 91 -23.90 -14.65 -3.30
N GLN A 92 -23.72 -14.24 -4.55
CA GLN A 92 -22.99 -13.02 -4.90
C GLN A 92 -23.77 -11.75 -4.51
N GLU A 93 -25.08 -11.73 -4.75
CA GLU A 93 -25.95 -10.61 -4.39
C GLU A 93 -26.03 -10.41 -2.86
N ILE A 94 -26.12 -11.50 -2.10
CA ILE A 94 -26.11 -11.47 -0.62
C ILE A 94 -24.76 -10.95 -0.12
N ARG A 95 -23.64 -11.42 -0.68
CA ARG A 95 -22.30 -10.93 -0.33
C ARG A 95 -22.15 -9.43 -0.61
N ALA A 96 -22.59 -8.98 -1.78
CA ALA A 96 -22.54 -7.57 -2.18
C ALA A 96 -23.42 -6.68 -1.28
N ALA A 97 -24.62 -7.13 -0.93
CA ALA A 97 -25.53 -6.41 -0.03
C ALA A 97 -24.95 -6.23 1.38
N HIS A 98 -24.05 -7.12 1.81
CA HIS A 98 -23.35 -7.06 3.10
C HIS A 98 -21.92 -6.50 3.01
N GLY A 99 -21.54 -5.92 1.87
CA GLY A 99 -20.25 -5.22 1.72
C GLY A 99 -19.04 -6.14 1.52
N PHE A 100 -19.26 -7.43 1.29
CA PHE A 100 -18.20 -8.39 0.93
C PHE A 100 -17.99 -8.35 -0.59
N THR A 101 -17.33 -7.30 -1.07
CA THR A 101 -16.89 -7.20 -2.48
C THR A 101 -15.51 -7.84 -2.65
N ASP A 102 -15.40 -8.74 -3.62
CA ASP A 102 -14.11 -9.16 -4.16
C ASP A 102 -13.56 -7.97 -4.96
N GLU A 103 -12.81 -7.09 -4.30
CA GLU A 103 -12.05 -6.04 -4.98
C GLU A 103 -10.94 -6.73 -5.78
N ASN A 104 -11.13 -6.81 -7.10
CA ASN A 104 -10.08 -7.16 -8.07
C ASN A 104 -9.02 -6.06 -8.13
#